data_AF-A0A271M0Z0-F1
#
_entry.id   AF-A0A271M0Z0-F1
#
_cell.length_a   1.000
_cell.length_b   1.000
_cell.length_c   1.000
_cell.angle_alpha   90.00
_cell.angle_beta   90.00
_cell.angle_gamma   90.00
#
_symmetry.space_group_name_H-M   'P 1'
#
loop_
_entity.id
_entity.type
_entity.pdbx_description
1 polymer ?
#
loop_
_entity_poly.entity_id
_entity_poly.type
_entity_poly.pdbx_seq_one_letter_code
_entity_poly.pdbx_strand_id
1 'polypeptide(L)' 'MILSQSNIKKVMWGSILLGLLSVVLMNTDIPTMLSSQMSVDPVRVLKVIVLFSLLFGLVSFFKLEEMEREKSPQ' A
#
# COMPACT_ATOMS: atom_id res chain seq x y z
N MET A 1 13.22 8.72 15.18
CA MET A 1 13.86 8.55 13.85
C MET A 1 13.16 9.49 12.88
N ILE A 2 13.79 10.60 12.51
CA ILE A 2 13.22 11.54 11.53
C ILE A 2 13.32 10.87 10.16
N LEU A 3 12.18 10.44 9.61
CA LEU A 3 12.14 9.86 8.27
C LEU A 3 12.37 11.00 7.27
N SER A 4 13.39 10.90 6.40
CA SER A 4 13.62 11.92 5.39
C SER A 4 12.47 11.97 4.37
N GLN A 5 12.23 13.14 3.78
CA GLN A 5 11.20 13.34 2.75
C GLN A 5 11.30 12.30 1.62
N SER A 6 12.52 11.95 1.20
CA SER A 6 12.80 10.90 0.20
C SER A 6 12.36 9.51 0.65
N ASN A 7 12.51 9.18 1.94
CA ASN A 7 12.05 7.91 2.48
C ASN A 7 10.52 7.84 2.53
N ILE A 8 9.84 8.94 2.88
CA ILE A 8 8.37 8.97 2.90
C ILE A 8 7.82 8.83 1.47
N LYS A 9 8.43 9.49 0.49
CA LYS A 9 8.09 9.31 -0.93
C LYS A 9 8.26 7.85 -1.37
N LYS A 10 9.34 7.18 -0.99
CA LYS A 10 9.55 5.76 -1.29
C LYS A 10 8.48 4.87 -0.66
N VAL A 11 8.10 5.11 0.60
CA VAL A 11 7.02 4.37 1.27
C VAL A 11 5.70 4.59 0.55
N MET A 12 5.35 5.83 0.22
CA MET A 12 4.12 6.17 -0.50
C MET A 12 4.04 5.44 -1.85
N TRP A 13 5.11 5.51 -2.66
CA TRP A 13 5.16 4.82 -3.95
C TRP A 13 5.14 3.29 -3.81
N GLY A 14 5.83 2.75 -2.80
CA GLY A 14 5.80 1.31 -2.49
C GLY A 14 4.40 0.84 -2.11
N SER A 15 3.67 1.62 -1.31
CA SER A 15 2.28 1.34 -0.95
C SER A 15 1.34 1.41 -2.15
N ILE A 16 1.50 2.41 -3.02
CA ILE A 16 0.71 2.51 -4.26
C ILE A 16 0.96 1.29 -5.15
N LEU A 17 2.23 0.91 -5.36
CA LEU A 17 2.59 -0.25 -6.18
C LEU A 17 2.02 -1.54 -5.59
N LEU A 18 2.12 -1.74 -4.29
CA LEU A 18 1.59 -2.91 -3.60
C LEU A 18 0.07 -3.01 -3.73
N GLY A 19 -0.64 -1.88 -3.59
CA GLY A 19 -2.08 -1.80 -3.80
C GLY A 19 -2.47 -2.17 -5.24
N LEU A 20 -1.78 -1.59 -6.22
CA LEU A 20 -2.02 -1.88 -7.65
C LEU A 20 -1.77 -3.35 -7.98
N LEU A 21 -0.63 -3.91 -7.55
CA LEU A 21 -0.32 -5.32 -7.76
C LEU A 21 -1.36 -6.23 -7.12
N SER A 22 -1.83 -5.89 -5.92
CA SER A 22 -2.85 -6.68 -5.23
C SER A 22 -4.18 -6.67 -5.97
N VAL A 23 -4.59 -5.52 -6.51
CA VAL A 23 -5.81 -5.41 -7.34
C VAL A 23 -5.65 -6.20 -8.64
N VAL A 24 -4.49 -6.15 -9.29
CA VAL A 24 -4.23 -6.94 -10.51
C VAL A 24 -4.33 -8.43 -10.21
N LEU A 25 -3.66 -8.90 -9.16
CA LEU A 25 -3.68 -10.31 -8.74
C LEU A 25 -5.07 -10.80 -8.32
N MET A 26 -5.92 -9.88 -7.86
CA MET A 26 -7.29 -10.20 -7.46
C MET A 26 -8.22 -10.42 -8.68
N ASN A 27 -7.89 -9.83 -9.83
CA ASN A 27 -8.64 -9.96 -11.08
C ASN A 27 -8.04 -11.02 -12.02
N THR A 28 -6.86 -11.55 -11.73
CA THR A 28 -6.31 -12.69 -12.45
C THR A 28 -6.97 -13.98 -11.94
N ASP A 29 -7.38 -14.85 -12.86
CA ASP A 29 -7.87 -16.19 -12.50
C ASP A 29 -6.77 -16.96 -11.76
N ILE A 30 -6.89 -17.04 -10.44
CA ILE A 30 -6.01 -17.85 -9.61
C ILE A 30 -6.36 -19.31 -9.93
N PRO A 31 -5.39 -20.15 -10.35
CA PRO A 31 -5.64 -21.56 -10.62
C PRO A 31 -6.35 -22.19 -9.41
N THR A 32 -7.49 -22.84 -9.65
CA THR A 32 -8.32 -23.44 -8.59
C THR A 32 -7.55 -24.44 -7.71
N MET A 33 -6.47 -25.03 -8.22
CA MET A 33 -5.56 -25.90 -7.45
C MET A 33 -4.77 -25.19 -6.33
N LEU A 34 -4.49 -23.88 -6.47
CA LEU A 34 -3.88 -23.08 -5.40
C LEU A 34 -4.93 -22.69 -4.33
N SER A 35 -6.16 -22.43 -4.76
CA SER A 35 -7.25 -22.07 -3.83
C SER A 35 -7.71 -23.23 -2.95
N SER A 36 -7.65 -24.47 -3.44
CA SER A 36 -8.11 -25.66 -2.70
C SER A 36 -7.13 -26.16 -1.64
N GLN A 37 -5.88 -25.71 -1.67
CA GLN A 37 -4.84 -26.08 -0.70
C GLN A 37 -4.62 -25.04 0.40
N MET A 38 -5.19 -23.83 0.25
CA MET A 38 -5.03 -22.76 1.24
C MET A 38 -6.19 -22.75 2.24
N SER A 39 -5.89 -22.70 3.54
CA SER A 39 -6.92 -22.57 4.59
C SER A 39 -7.57 -21.18 4.62
N VAL A 40 -6.93 -20.19 3.99
CA VAL A 40 -7.39 -18.81 3.91
C VAL A 40 -7.61 -18.44 2.45
N ASP A 41 -8.77 -17.82 2.18
CA ASP A 41 -9.13 -17.30 0.85
C ASP A 41 -8.08 -16.28 0.35
N PRO A 42 -7.36 -16.57 -0.75
CA PRO A 42 -6.35 -15.67 -1.33
C PRO A 42 -6.91 -14.29 -1.66
N VAL A 43 -8.17 -14.22 -2.10
CA VAL A 43 -8.84 -12.97 -2.45
C VAL A 43 -9.08 -12.13 -1.19
N ARG A 44 -9.41 -12.77 -0.06
CA ARG A 44 -9.53 -12.09 1.23
C ARG A 44 -8.19 -11.51 1.68
N VAL A 45 -7.08 -12.23 1.48
CA VAL A 45 -5.73 -11.73 1.80
C VAL A 45 -5.39 -10.51 0.94
N LEU A 46 -5.64 -10.57 -0.36
CA LEU A 46 -5.39 -9.44 -1.27
C LEU A 46 -6.22 -8.21 -0.89
N LYS A 47 -7.49 -8.36 -0.51
CA LYS A 47 -8.32 -7.25 0.00
C LYS A 47 -7.69 -6.59 1.24
N VAL A 48 -7.18 -7.39 2.17
CA VAL A 48 -6.50 -6.88 3.37
C VAL A 48 -5.22 -6.12 2.99
N ILE A 49 -4.42 -6.66 2.05
CA ILE A 49 -3.21 -5.97 1.56
C ILE A 49 -3.58 -4.64 0.90
N VAL A 50 -4.62 -4.58 0.07
CA VAL A 50 -5.10 -3.31 -0.54
C VAL A 50 -5.47 -2.30 0.54
N LEU A 51 -6.22 -2.72 1.57
CA LEU A 51 -6.62 -1.85 2.67
C LEU A 51 -5.40 -1.26 3.39
N PHE A 52 -4.42 -2.09 3.77
CA PHE A 52 -3.21 -1.60 4.41
C PHE A 52 -2.39 -0.70 3.49
N SER A 53 -2.29 -1.05 2.21
CA SER A 53 -1.60 -0.24 1.19
C SER A 53 -2.17 1.17 1.11
N LEU A 54 -3.50 1.29 1.11
CA LEU A 54 -4.19 2.59 1.13
C LEU A 54 -3.89 3.35 2.42
N LEU A 55 -4.03 2.72 3.58
CA LEU A 55 -3.75 3.36 4.88
C LEU A 55 -2.31 3.89 4.96
N PHE A 56 -1.32 3.09 4.56
CA PHE A 56 0.08 3.51 4.56
C PHE A 56 0.36 4.63 3.55
N GLY A 57 -0.26 4.58 2.36
CA GLY A 57 -0.16 5.65 1.37
C GLY A 57 -0.73 6.96 1.92
N LEU A 58 -1.88 6.90 2.58
CA LEU A 58 -2.60 8.05 3.13
C LEU A 58 -1.86 8.69 4.31
N VAL A 59 -1.31 7.87 5.22
CA VAL A 59 -0.43 8.36 6.31
C VAL A 59 0.84 9.00 5.75
N SER A 60 1.43 8.42 4.69
CA SER A 60 2.64 8.97 4.06
C SER A 60 2.36 10.29 3.35
N PHE A 61 1.18 10.42 2.75
CA PHE A 61 0.72 11.66 2.11
C PHE A 61 0.60 12.80 3.13
N PHE A 62 -0.14 12.58 4.23
CA PHE A 62 -0.28 13.61 5.27
C PHE A 62 1.07 14.01 5.89
N LYS A 63 1.98 13.05 6.10
CA LYS A 63 3.34 13.35 6.58
C LYS A 63 4.14 14.20 5.58
N LEU A 64 3.98 13.98 4.28
CA LEU A 64 4.63 14.80 3.25
C LEU A 64 4.06 16.21 3.24
N GLU A 65 2.74 16.35 3.32
CA GLU A 65 2.05 17.64 3.37
C GLU A 65 2.48 18.45 4.60
N GLU A 66 2.54 17.81 5.77
CA GLU A 66 3.00 18.45 7.02
C GLU A 66 4.46 18.93 6.90
N MET A 67 5.35 18.11 6.34
CA MET A 67 6.75 18.51 6.10
C MET A 67 6.89 19.64 5.08
N GLU A 68 6.04 19.70 4.05
CA GLU A 68 6.04 20.80 3.09
C GLU A 68 5.51 22.09 3.72
N ARG A 69 4.51 22.00 4.59
CA ARG A 69 3.97 23.12 5.36
C ARG A 69 4.99 23.69 6.35
N GLU A 70 5.74 22.84 7.06
CA GLU A 70 6.81 23.28 7.97
C GLU A 70 7.97 23.98 7.23
N LYS A 71 8.23 23.61 5.97
CA LYS A 71 9.34 24.17 5.18
C LYS A 71 9.02 25.52 4.54
N SER A 72 7.75 25.89 4.45
CA SER A 72 7.28 27.20 3.99
C SER A 72 6.43 27.85 5.09
N PRO A 73 7.06 28.41 6.15
CA PRO A 73 6.33 29.21 7.11
C PRO A 73 5.80 30.43 6.35
N GLN A 74 4.48 30.51 6.20
CA GLN A 74 3.82 31.77 5.89
C GLN A 74 4.07 32.76 7.01
#